data_AF-A0A1V1NWK3-F1
#
_entry.id   AF-A0A1V1NWK3-F1
#
_cell.length_a   1.000
_cell.length_b   1.000
_cell.length_c   1.000
_cell.angle_alpha   90.00
_cell.angle_beta   90.00
_cell.angle_gamma   90.00
#
_symmetry.space_group_name_H-M   'P 1'
#
loop_
_entity.id
_entity.type
_entity.pdbx_description
1 polymer ?
#
loop_
_entity_poly.entity_id
_entity_poly.type
_entity_poly.pdbx_seq_one_letter_code
_entity_poly.pdbx_strand_id
1 'polypeptide(L)'
;MTPGCADFLRFLFDHKNIRPAFFSAGLRVRNMTLASQIVQMLVETGGDPGWMDRYEVYSREDCLDTTYIRDDDQFQPKNFFGNYKKDLRIIYYGEEKYKEVFSDLKSMYPNKERDDEILKNIILIEEDSSYLFAGQEKNMLLSPSFYHSDPYVNYQGEDVPFEADNSINSFKSANTIFYAAGVMNRTLERFSSENLSVPEILWEEQGTGWYDRNRDIERFPVHFFTEGREVLRKYNPDLNFAVADKD
;
A
#
# COMPACT_ATOMS: atom_id res chain seq x y z
N MET A 1 5.22 -11.36 11.55
CA MET A 1 5.09 -10.47 10.38
C MET A 1 4.52 -11.27 9.24
N THR A 2 3.71 -10.65 8.39
CA THR A 2 3.26 -11.26 7.12
C THR A 2 4.47 -11.76 6.31
N PRO A 3 4.42 -12.97 5.73
CA PRO A 3 5.50 -13.48 4.89
C PRO A 3 5.91 -12.48 3.79
N GLY A 4 7.21 -12.34 3.57
CA GLY A 4 7.77 -11.41 2.59
C GLY A 4 7.78 -9.92 3.01
N CYS A 5 7.22 -9.54 4.17
CA CYS A 5 7.12 -8.14 4.58
C CYS A 5 8.49 -7.45 4.72
N ALA A 6 9.46 -8.11 5.36
CA ALA A 6 10.81 -7.56 5.49
C ALA A 6 11.48 -7.40 4.11
N ASP A 7 11.35 -8.42 3.25
CA ASP A 7 11.90 -8.43 1.89
C ASP A 7 11.30 -7.32 1.03
N PHE A 8 9.99 -7.09 1.14
CA PHE A 8 9.30 -6.03 0.42
C PHE A 8 9.74 -4.65 0.87
N LEU A 9 9.90 -4.43 2.18
CA LEU A 9 10.44 -3.17 2.67
C LEU A 9 11.87 -2.94 2.16
N ARG A 10 12.74 -3.97 2.17
CA ARG A 10 14.08 -3.84 1.57
C ARG A 10 14.02 -3.48 0.10
N PHE A 11 13.15 -4.12 -0.68
CA PHE A 11 12.89 -3.78 -2.09
C PHE A 11 12.56 -2.29 -2.27
N LEU A 12 11.66 -1.74 -1.43
CA LEU A 12 11.30 -0.32 -1.50
C LEU A 12 12.46 0.61 -1.08
N PHE A 13 13.19 0.27 -0.02
CA PHE A 13 14.30 1.08 0.48
C PHE A 13 15.52 1.07 -0.46
N ASP A 14 15.82 -0.06 -1.11
CA ASP A 14 16.90 -0.18 -2.09
C ASP A 14 16.67 0.70 -3.33
N HIS A 15 15.41 0.91 -3.70
CA HIS A 15 15.09 1.66 -4.90
C HIS A 15 15.36 3.16 -4.69
N LYS A 16 16.42 3.69 -5.31
CA LYS A 16 16.92 5.07 -5.09
C LYS A 16 15.88 6.18 -5.26
N ASN A 17 14.87 5.95 -6.11
CA ASN A 17 13.83 6.94 -6.40
C ASN A 17 12.58 6.81 -5.50
N ILE A 18 12.59 5.90 -4.52
CA ILE A 18 11.48 5.70 -3.59
C ILE A 18 11.86 6.27 -2.22
N ARG A 19 10.93 6.95 -1.58
CA ARG A 19 11.05 7.30 -0.16
C ARG A 19 9.89 6.65 0.60
N PRO A 20 10.14 5.54 1.32
CA PRO A 20 9.08 4.89 2.08
C PRO A 20 8.54 5.79 3.20
N ALA A 21 7.24 5.70 3.45
CA ALA A 21 6.59 6.33 4.58
C ALA A 21 5.66 5.32 5.27
N PHE A 22 5.70 5.28 6.61
CA PHE A 22 4.78 4.47 7.40
C PHE A 22 3.58 5.31 7.80
N PHE A 23 2.41 5.06 7.21
CA PHE A 23 1.18 5.80 7.52
C PHE A 23 0.17 4.88 8.19
N SER A 24 0.10 4.90 9.52
CA SER A 24 -0.83 4.08 10.31
C SER A 24 -1.83 4.95 11.06
N ALA A 25 -3.11 4.56 11.08
CA ALA A 25 -4.13 5.19 11.92
C ALA A 25 -4.00 4.87 13.42
N GLY A 26 -2.82 4.40 13.87
CA GLY A 26 -2.44 4.27 15.26
C GLY A 26 -1.89 5.57 15.85
N LEU A 27 -1.64 5.55 17.18
CA LEU A 27 -1.06 6.68 17.90
C LEU A 27 0.37 6.99 17.43
N ARG A 28 0.72 8.27 17.28
CA ARG A 28 2.03 8.72 16.81
C ARG A 28 3.21 8.07 17.52
N VAL A 29 3.23 8.08 18.85
CA VAL A 29 4.35 7.52 19.66
C VAL A 29 4.57 6.03 19.36
N ARG A 30 3.48 5.27 19.22
CA ARG A 30 3.54 3.85 18.86
C ARG A 30 4.11 3.69 17.45
N ASN A 31 3.61 4.47 16.49
CA ASN A 31 4.04 4.35 15.09
C ASN A 31 5.51 4.71 14.92
N MET A 32 5.99 5.79 15.57
CA MET A 32 7.41 6.17 15.53
C MET A 32 8.30 5.08 16.09
N THR A 33 7.91 4.49 17.23
CA THR A 33 8.65 3.39 17.86
C THR A 33 8.71 2.17 16.95
N LEU A 34 7.55 1.74 16.43
CA LEU A 34 7.47 0.56 15.55
C LEU A 34 8.21 0.76 14.24
N ALA A 35 8.08 1.90 13.59
CA ALA A 35 8.77 2.21 12.35
C ALA A 35 10.30 2.17 12.55
N SER A 36 10.81 2.79 13.62
CA SER A 36 12.22 2.73 13.96
C SER A 36 12.72 1.31 14.20
N GLN A 37 11.97 0.49 14.95
CA GLN A 37 12.30 -0.92 15.19
C GLN A 37 12.31 -1.75 13.90
N ILE A 38 11.34 -1.52 13.02
CA ILE A 38 11.26 -2.19 11.72
C ILE A 38 12.48 -1.84 10.87
N VAL A 39 12.77 -0.54 10.68
CA VAL A 39 13.89 -0.11 9.84
C VAL A 39 15.23 -0.56 10.43
N GLN A 40 15.40 -0.47 11.75
CA GLN A 40 16.58 -1.00 12.44
C GLN A 40 16.78 -2.50 12.16
N MET A 41 15.71 -3.30 12.26
CA MET A 41 15.76 -4.72 11.93
C MET A 41 16.17 -4.95 10.47
N LEU A 42 15.66 -4.17 9.52
CA LEU A 42 16.03 -4.28 8.10
C LEU A 42 17.52 -3.98 7.88
N VAL A 43 18.05 -2.96 8.55
CA VAL A 43 19.48 -2.61 8.51
C VAL A 43 20.34 -3.72 9.10
N GLU A 44 19.99 -4.22 10.29
CA GLU A 44 20.72 -5.29 10.99
C GLU A 44 20.78 -6.60 10.20
N THR A 45 19.81 -6.80 9.31
CA THR A 45 19.68 -8.02 8.51
C THR A 45 20.18 -7.86 7.07
N GLY A 46 21.01 -6.85 6.81
CA GLY A 46 21.73 -6.66 5.54
C GLY A 46 21.36 -5.41 4.76
N GLY A 47 20.58 -4.49 5.34
CA GLY A 47 20.19 -3.21 4.73
C GLY A 47 21.25 -2.12 4.83
N ASP A 48 21.06 -1.04 4.07
CA ASP A 48 21.92 0.15 4.14
C ASP A 48 21.62 0.95 5.42
N PRO A 49 22.63 1.24 6.29
CA PRO A 49 22.45 2.05 7.49
C PRO A 49 21.81 3.43 7.24
N GLY A 50 22.01 4.01 6.06
CA GLY A 50 21.41 5.28 5.65
C GLY A 50 19.88 5.23 5.53
N TRP A 51 19.25 4.04 5.57
CA TRP A 51 17.79 3.91 5.62
C TRP A 51 17.17 4.50 6.88
N MET A 52 17.92 4.57 8.00
CA MET A 52 17.43 5.17 9.25
C MET A 52 17.02 6.63 9.11
N ASP A 53 17.61 7.35 8.14
CA ASP A 53 17.31 8.77 7.87
C ASP A 53 16.40 8.95 6.64
N ARG A 54 15.93 7.86 6.03
CA ARG A 54 15.26 7.86 4.71
C ARG A 54 13.81 7.36 4.76
N TYR A 55 13.10 7.61 5.85
CA TYR A 55 11.66 7.35 5.92
C TYR A 55 10.93 8.41 6.71
N GLU A 56 9.61 8.43 6.55
CA GLU A 56 8.71 9.30 7.31
C GLU A 56 7.66 8.47 8.04
N VAL A 57 7.06 9.05 9.08
CA VAL A 57 6.04 8.40 9.88
C VAL A 57 4.85 9.33 10.01
N TYR A 58 3.70 8.82 9.58
CA TYR A 58 2.40 9.46 9.68
C TYR A 58 1.49 8.61 10.59
N SER A 59 0.58 9.28 11.25
CA SER A 59 -0.19 8.76 12.37
C SER A 59 -1.68 9.10 12.27
N ARG A 60 -2.51 8.66 13.22
CA ARG A 60 -3.93 9.03 13.25
C ARG A 60 -4.12 10.54 13.23
N GLU A 61 -3.24 11.26 13.91
CA GLU A 61 -3.22 12.71 14.01
C GLU A 61 -2.98 13.41 12.66
N ASP A 62 -2.51 12.65 11.66
CA ASP A 62 -2.27 13.09 10.28
C ASP A 62 -3.41 12.68 9.33
N CYS A 63 -4.40 11.92 9.81
CA CYS A 63 -5.61 11.61 9.06
C CYS A 63 -6.61 12.79 9.15
N LEU A 64 -7.39 12.97 8.10
CA LEU A 64 -8.62 13.78 8.18
C LEU A 64 -9.70 12.97 8.90
N ASP A 65 -10.15 13.46 10.06
CA ASP A 65 -11.29 12.90 10.79
C ASP A 65 -12.61 13.49 10.27
N THR A 66 -13.37 12.68 9.54
CA THR A 66 -14.65 13.04 8.95
C THR A 66 -15.84 12.66 9.83
N THR A 67 -15.64 12.19 11.08
CA THR A 67 -16.72 11.73 11.97
C THR A 67 -17.81 12.80 12.19
N TYR A 68 -17.42 14.06 12.24
CA TYR A 68 -18.31 15.18 12.54
C TYR A 68 -18.86 15.89 11.31
N ILE A 69 -18.45 15.47 10.11
CA ILE A 69 -18.92 16.07 8.87
C ILE A 69 -20.19 15.33 8.44
N ARG A 70 -21.34 15.98 8.64
CA ARG A 70 -22.66 15.45 8.28
C ARG A 70 -22.90 15.77 6.78
N ASP A 71 -23.30 14.77 5.99
CA ASP A 71 -23.51 14.79 4.52
C ASP A 71 -22.25 14.75 3.63
N ASP A 72 -21.44 13.68 3.71
CA ASP A 72 -20.07 13.74 3.16
C ASP A 72 -19.71 12.70 2.09
N ASP A 73 -20.52 12.63 1.04
CA ASP A 73 -20.17 11.98 -0.24
C ASP A 73 -18.91 12.61 -0.90
N GLN A 74 -18.43 13.78 -0.41
CA GLN A 74 -17.32 14.51 -1.03
C GLN A 74 -15.93 14.04 -0.60
N PHE A 75 -15.79 13.50 0.61
CA PHE A 75 -14.52 12.93 1.10
C PHE A 75 -14.55 11.40 1.21
N GLN A 76 -15.66 10.80 0.79
CA GLN A 76 -15.84 9.36 0.71
C GLN A 76 -16.03 8.96 -0.75
N PRO A 77 -15.14 8.17 -1.34
CA PRO A 77 -15.41 7.62 -2.66
C PRO A 77 -16.69 6.77 -2.60
N LYS A 78 -17.46 6.74 -3.70
CA LYS A 78 -18.72 5.99 -3.76
C LYS A 78 -18.50 4.52 -3.38
N ASN A 79 -19.33 4.01 -2.47
CA ASN A 79 -19.29 2.65 -1.90
C ASN A 79 -18.22 2.40 -0.82
N PHE A 80 -17.44 3.38 -0.41
CA PHE A 80 -16.45 3.25 0.66
C PHE A 80 -16.93 3.96 1.94
N PHE A 81 -16.61 3.40 3.10
CA PHE A 81 -17.03 3.90 4.41
C PHE A 81 -15.80 4.10 5.29
N GLY A 82 -15.89 4.89 6.37
CA GLY A 82 -14.80 5.08 7.34
C GLY A 82 -14.51 6.56 7.60
N ASN A 83 -14.15 6.88 8.84
CA ASN A 83 -14.08 8.27 9.29
C ASN A 83 -12.67 8.86 9.29
N TYR A 84 -11.62 8.03 9.20
CA TYR A 84 -10.25 8.52 9.13
C TYR A 84 -9.75 8.39 7.69
N LYS A 85 -9.48 9.50 7.02
CA LYS A 85 -8.97 9.51 5.65
C LYS A 85 -7.49 9.88 5.64
N LYS A 86 -6.68 9.10 4.92
CA LYS A 86 -5.26 9.36 4.69
C LYS A 86 -5.13 10.25 3.46
N ASP A 87 -5.15 11.56 3.69
CA ASP A 87 -4.92 12.54 2.64
C ASP A 87 -3.43 12.63 2.30
N LEU A 88 -3.05 12.15 1.12
CA LEU A 88 -1.65 12.06 0.70
C LEU A 88 -1.00 13.40 0.41
N ARG A 89 -1.77 14.50 0.31
CA ARG A 89 -1.22 15.85 0.13
C ARG A 89 -0.36 16.27 1.32
N ILE A 90 -0.54 15.65 2.50
CA ILE A 90 0.32 15.88 3.66
C ILE A 90 1.78 15.49 3.39
N ILE A 91 2.02 14.48 2.55
CA ILE A 91 3.37 14.00 2.22
C ILE A 91 4.13 15.03 1.37
N TYR A 92 3.43 15.74 0.50
CA TYR A 92 4.03 16.79 -0.33
C TYR A 92 4.37 18.05 0.48
N TYR A 93 3.43 18.51 1.31
CA TYR A 93 3.58 19.76 2.05
C TYR A 93 4.35 19.60 3.37
N GLY A 94 4.34 18.42 3.98
CA GLY A 94 4.67 18.23 5.39
C GLY A 94 3.55 18.73 6.31
N GLU A 95 3.55 18.26 7.55
CA GLU A 95 2.45 18.46 8.51
C GLU A 95 2.08 19.93 8.73
N GLU A 96 3.07 20.80 9.00
CA GLU A 96 2.85 22.20 9.33
C GLU A 96 2.22 22.96 8.16
N LYS A 97 2.81 22.83 6.96
CA LYS A 97 2.33 23.53 5.77
C LYS A 97 1.00 22.97 5.28
N TYR A 98 0.79 21.66 5.42
CA TYR A 98 -0.50 21.04 5.12
C TYR A 98 -1.61 21.66 5.97
N LYS A 99 -1.42 21.79 7.28
CA LYS A 99 -2.40 22.42 8.18
C LYS A 99 -2.65 23.90 7.87
N GLU A 100 -1.64 24.61 7.38
CA GLU A 100 -1.79 26.00 6.93
C GLU A 100 -2.62 26.11 5.64
N VAL A 101 -2.24 25.34 4.61
CA VAL A 101 -2.89 25.35 3.29
C VAL A 101 -4.32 24.82 3.37
N PHE A 102 -4.53 23.79 4.20
CA PHE A 102 -5.79 23.10 4.35
C PHE A 102 -6.50 23.43 5.69
N SER A 103 -6.45 24.71 6.09
CA SER A 103 -6.95 25.16 7.40
C SER A 103 -8.49 25.21 7.51
N ASP A 104 -9.21 25.15 6.38
CA ASP A 104 -10.68 25.14 6.34
C ASP A 104 -11.25 24.01 5.47
N LEU A 105 -12.51 23.63 5.73
CA LEU A 105 -13.13 22.49 5.06
C LEU A 105 -13.22 22.61 3.54
N LYS A 106 -13.39 23.81 2.98
CA LYS A 106 -13.49 23.98 1.52
C LYS A 106 -12.16 23.77 0.84
N SER A 107 -11.09 24.22 1.48
CA SER A 107 -9.73 24.00 0.99
C SER A 107 -9.40 22.50 0.90
N MET A 108 -9.97 21.68 1.80
CA MET A 108 -9.80 20.23 1.82
C MET A 108 -10.43 19.54 0.62
N TYR A 109 -11.49 20.09 -0.01
CA TYR A 109 -12.19 19.39 -1.08
C TYR A 109 -11.26 18.96 -2.23
N PRO A 110 -11.51 17.78 -2.84
CA PRO A 110 -10.72 17.31 -3.97
C PRO A 110 -10.74 18.34 -5.11
N ASN A 111 -9.56 18.66 -5.64
CA ASN A 111 -9.42 19.57 -6.76
C ASN A 111 -8.39 19.02 -7.73
N LYS A 112 -8.85 18.53 -8.88
CA LYS A 112 -8.00 17.85 -9.86
C LYS A 112 -6.81 18.71 -10.34
N GLU A 113 -7.06 19.96 -10.71
CA GLU A 113 -6.00 20.83 -11.25
C GLU A 113 -4.89 21.11 -10.22
N ARG A 114 -5.26 21.27 -8.95
CA ARG A 114 -4.30 21.44 -7.86
C ARG A 114 -3.62 20.12 -7.49
N ASP A 115 -4.39 19.06 -7.37
CA ASP A 115 -3.97 17.82 -6.72
C ASP A 115 -3.14 16.92 -7.68
N ASP A 116 -3.34 17.00 -9.00
CA ASP A 116 -2.60 16.19 -9.99
C ASP A 116 -1.08 16.34 -9.86
N GLU A 117 -0.57 17.57 -9.79
CA GLU A 117 0.87 17.84 -9.68
C GLU A 117 1.44 17.46 -8.31
N ILE A 118 0.65 17.62 -7.25
CA ILE A 118 1.02 17.27 -5.87
C ILE A 118 1.13 15.75 -5.72
N LEU A 119 0.20 15.01 -6.33
CA LEU A 119 0.02 13.58 -6.10
C LEU A 119 0.74 12.70 -7.13
N LYS A 120 1.29 13.26 -8.22
CA LYS A 120 1.84 12.50 -9.36
C LYS A 120 2.94 11.48 -9.05
N ASN A 121 3.55 11.54 -7.87
CA ASN A 121 4.66 10.66 -7.44
C ASN A 121 4.40 10.00 -6.07
N ILE A 122 3.15 9.97 -5.60
CA ILE A 122 2.80 9.45 -4.27
C ILE A 122 1.87 8.25 -4.44
N ILE A 123 2.19 7.13 -3.79
CA ILE A 123 1.31 5.95 -3.72
C ILE A 123 1.03 5.62 -2.26
N LEU A 124 -0.22 5.27 -1.97
CA LEU A 124 -0.65 4.59 -0.75
C LEU A 124 -0.81 3.09 -1.04
N ILE A 125 -0.01 2.25 -0.38
CA ILE A 125 -0.20 0.80 -0.39
C ILE A 125 -1.02 0.44 0.84
N GLU A 126 -2.23 -0.07 0.63
CA GLU A 126 -3.20 -0.27 1.72
C GLU A 126 -4.18 -1.40 1.38
N GLU A 127 -4.62 -2.11 2.40
CA GLU A 127 -5.60 -3.20 2.25
C GLU A 127 -7.03 -2.76 2.56
N ASP A 128 -7.16 -1.68 3.33
CA ASP A 128 -8.43 -1.09 3.72
C ASP A 128 -8.68 0.25 3.00
N SER A 129 -9.45 0.15 1.91
CA SER A 129 -9.94 1.29 1.15
C SER A 129 -10.80 2.29 1.95
N SER A 130 -11.19 2.00 3.20
CA SER A 130 -11.86 2.95 4.09
C SER A 130 -11.02 4.21 4.35
N TYR A 131 -9.69 4.08 4.29
CA TYR A 131 -8.74 5.17 4.49
C TYR A 131 -8.59 6.09 3.27
N LEU A 132 -9.15 5.71 2.12
CA LEU A 132 -8.96 6.45 0.88
C LEU A 132 -9.64 7.83 0.95
N PHE A 133 -8.86 8.87 0.67
CA PHE A 133 -9.36 10.22 0.47
C PHE A 133 -9.92 10.37 -0.95
N ALA A 134 -11.10 10.98 -1.10
CA ALA A 134 -11.73 11.14 -2.40
C ALA A 134 -10.86 11.94 -3.39
N GLY A 135 -10.86 11.54 -4.66
CA GLY A 135 -10.01 12.15 -5.70
C GLY A 135 -8.56 11.65 -5.70
N GLN A 136 -8.19 10.73 -4.80
CA GLN A 136 -6.86 10.11 -4.72
C GLN A 136 -6.91 8.62 -5.06
N GLU A 137 -7.96 8.17 -5.76
CA GLU A 137 -8.19 6.76 -6.07
C GLU A 137 -7.04 6.15 -6.87
N LYS A 138 -6.46 6.91 -7.81
CA LYS A 138 -5.31 6.45 -8.61
C LYS A 138 -4.02 6.32 -7.81
N ASN A 139 -3.94 6.97 -6.65
CA ASN A 139 -2.78 6.89 -5.78
C ASN A 139 -2.82 5.66 -4.88
N MET A 140 -3.92 4.89 -4.86
CA MET A 140 -4.02 3.73 -4.00
C MET A 140 -3.71 2.44 -4.75
N LEU A 141 -2.71 1.71 -4.26
CA LEU A 141 -2.55 0.28 -4.53
C LEU A 141 -3.38 -0.47 -3.49
N LEU A 142 -4.60 -0.85 -3.87
CA LEU A 142 -5.42 -1.71 -3.04
C LEU A 142 -4.81 -3.11 -3.02
N SER A 143 -4.44 -3.59 -1.85
CA SER A 143 -3.91 -4.94 -1.66
C SER A 143 -4.98 -5.89 -1.09
N PRO A 144 -4.90 -7.21 -1.34
CA PRO A 144 -5.79 -8.17 -0.69
C PRO A 144 -5.76 -8.01 0.84
N SER A 145 -6.92 -7.96 1.49
CA SER A 145 -6.98 -7.86 2.95
C SER A 145 -6.34 -9.09 3.60
N PHE A 146 -5.41 -8.82 4.50
CA PHE A 146 -4.77 -9.81 5.34
C PHE A 146 -5.75 -10.26 6.44
N TYR A 147 -6.44 -11.36 6.19
CA TYR A 147 -7.32 -12.00 7.17
C TYR A 147 -6.84 -13.41 7.45
N HIS A 148 -6.55 -13.71 8.73
CA HIS A 148 -6.00 -15.00 9.15
C HIS A 148 -6.76 -15.57 10.34
N SER A 149 -7.42 -16.71 10.12
CA SER A 149 -7.89 -17.62 11.17
C SER A 149 -6.88 -18.71 11.53
N ASP A 150 -6.02 -19.09 10.58
CA ASP A 150 -5.22 -20.32 10.65
C ASP A 150 -3.70 -20.05 10.57
N PRO A 151 -2.85 -20.95 11.10
CA PRO A 151 -1.40 -20.88 10.88
C PRO A 151 -1.04 -21.15 9.41
N TYR A 152 0.01 -20.49 8.92
CA TYR A 152 0.51 -20.64 7.55
C TYR A 152 1.91 -21.22 7.54
N VAL A 153 2.17 -22.08 6.56
CA VAL A 153 3.48 -22.67 6.28
C VAL A 153 4.04 -22.18 4.95
N ASN A 154 5.37 -22.18 4.82
CA ASN A 154 6.05 -21.86 3.58
C ASN A 154 5.84 -23.00 2.57
N TYR A 155 5.08 -22.76 1.52
CA TYR A 155 4.83 -23.72 0.45
C TYR A 155 6.14 -24.07 -0.26
N GLN A 156 6.43 -25.35 -0.45
CA GLN A 156 7.70 -25.78 -1.06
C GLN A 156 7.64 -25.86 -2.59
N GLY A 157 6.44 -25.77 -3.19
CA GLY A 157 6.27 -25.84 -4.64
C GLY A 157 6.53 -24.49 -5.33
N GLU A 158 6.93 -24.54 -6.59
CA GLU A 158 7.20 -23.35 -7.40
C GLU A 158 5.94 -22.76 -8.06
N ASP A 159 4.89 -23.58 -8.21
CA ASP A 159 3.61 -23.14 -8.76
C ASP A 159 2.80 -22.33 -7.74
N VAL A 160 1.82 -21.58 -8.22
CA VAL A 160 0.82 -20.97 -7.33
C VAL A 160 -0.10 -22.07 -6.81
N PRO A 161 -0.19 -22.30 -5.48
CA PRO A 161 -1.13 -23.25 -4.89
C PRO A 161 -2.54 -22.65 -4.97
N PHE A 162 -3.16 -22.74 -6.15
CA PHE A 162 -4.46 -22.16 -6.45
C PHE A 162 -5.59 -23.17 -6.21
N GLU A 163 -6.47 -22.87 -5.26
CA GLU A 163 -7.78 -23.53 -5.17
C GLU A 163 -8.82 -22.56 -5.75
N ALA A 164 -9.54 -22.97 -6.80
CA ALA A 164 -10.45 -22.12 -7.56
C ALA A 164 -11.77 -21.78 -6.84
N ASP A 165 -12.05 -22.43 -5.71
CA ASP A 165 -13.34 -22.44 -5.02
C ASP A 165 -13.28 -21.83 -3.61
N ASN A 166 -12.74 -20.61 -3.47
CA ASN A 166 -13.03 -19.86 -2.26
C ASN A 166 -13.10 -18.35 -2.52
N SER A 167 -14.09 -17.70 -1.92
CA SER A 167 -14.69 -16.50 -2.52
C SER A 167 -13.81 -15.24 -2.56
N ILE A 168 -12.81 -15.09 -1.68
CA ILE A 168 -11.70 -14.13 -1.73
C ILE A 168 -10.50 -14.86 -1.09
N ASN A 169 -10.01 -15.86 -1.82
CA ASN A 169 -8.91 -16.80 -1.55
C ASN A 169 -7.99 -16.52 -0.35
N SER A 170 -7.99 -17.41 0.65
CA SER A 170 -7.00 -17.46 1.75
C SER A 170 -5.55 -17.34 1.26
N PHE A 171 -5.27 -17.86 0.06
CA PHE A 171 -4.00 -17.65 -0.64
C PHE A 171 -3.68 -16.16 -0.88
N LYS A 172 -4.61 -15.40 -1.48
CA LYS A 172 -4.39 -13.97 -1.81
C LYS A 172 -4.16 -13.16 -0.54
N SER A 173 -4.94 -13.40 0.50
CA SER A 173 -4.78 -12.76 1.81
C SER A 173 -3.43 -13.07 2.47
N ALA A 174 -3.00 -14.33 2.44
CA ALA A 174 -1.70 -14.75 3.00
C ALA A 174 -0.50 -14.26 2.21
N ASN A 175 -0.70 -13.94 0.92
CA ASN A 175 0.35 -13.55 0.00
C ASN A 175 0.20 -12.11 -0.49
N THR A 176 -0.50 -11.26 0.28
CA THR A 176 -0.77 -9.86 -0.08
C THR A 176 0.49 -9.06 -0.41
N ILE A 177 1.60 -9.32 0.31
CA ILE A 177 2.88 -8.66 0.10
C ILE A 177 3.50 -9.04 -1.26
N PHE A 178 3.31 -10.28 -1.71
CA PHE A 178 3.77 -10.70 -3.04
C PHE A 178 3.02 -9.95 -4.13
N TYR A 179 1.70 -9.81 -4.00
CA TYR A 179 0.92 -8.99 -4.94
C TYR A 179 1.44 -7.55 -5.00
N ALA A 180 1.60 -6.89 -3.85
CA ALA A 180 2.09 -5.53 -3.79
C ALA A 180 3.49 -5.39 -4.44
N ALA A 181 4.40 -6.34 -4.17
CA ALA A 181 5.72 -6.36 -4.78
C ALA A 181 5.67 -6.48 -6.32
N GLY A 182 4.80 -7.35 -6.85
CA GLY A 182 4.62 -7.52 -8.29
C GLY A 182 4.12 -6.25 -8.98
N VAL A 183 3.04 -5.66 -8.47
CA VAL A 183 2.48 -4.42 -9.04
C VAL A 183 3.48 -3.27 -8.94
N MET A 184 4.17 -3.13 -7.80
CA MET A 184 5.17 -2.09 -7.63
C MET A 184 6.37 -2.26 -8.56
N ASN A 185 6.87 -3.48 -8.77
CA ASN A 185 7.96 -3.73 -9.71
C ASN A 185 7.58 -3.30 -11.13
N ARG A 186 6.40 -3.71 -11.62
CA ARG A 186 5.89 -3.28 -12.92
C ARG A 186 5.71 -1.77 -13.01
N THR A 187 5.15 -1.16 -11.97
CA THR A 187 4.95 0.28 -11.91
C THR A 187 6.27 1.04 -12.05
N LEU A 188 7.32 0.60 -11.36
CA LEU A 188 8.64 1.24 -11.39
C LEU A 188 9.39 1.02 -12.72
N GLU A 189 9.27 -0.17 -13.31
CA GLU A 189 9.82 -0.47 -14.64
C GLU A 189 9.20 0.45 -15.68
N ARG A 190 7.86 0.55 -15.71
CA ARG A 190 7.13 1.40 -16.64
C ARG A 190 7.40 2.89 -16.40
N PHE A 191 7.46 3.34 -15.14
CA PHE A 191 7.75 4.74 -14.82
C PHE A 191 9.12 5.19 -15.35
N SER A 192 10.07 4.26 -15.45
CA SER A 192 11.40 4.54 -15.98
C SER A 192 11.45 4.63 -17.51
N SER A 193 10.44 4.09 -18.21
CA SER A 193 10.38 4.01 -19.68
C SER A 193 9.27 4.81 -20.33
N GLU A 194 8.25 5.21 -19.58
CA GLU A 194 7.02 5.83 -20.08
C GLU A 194 6.86 7.26 -19.57
N ASN A 195 6.23 8.12 -20.38
CA ASN A 195 5.91 9.49 -19.98
C ASN A 195 4.54 9.56 -19.28
N LEU A 196 4.36 8.72 -18.26
CA LEU A 196 3.16 8.65 -17.43
C LEU A 196 3.52 8.89 -15.97
N SER A 197 2.59 9.44 -15.19
CA SER A 197 2.77 9.58 -13.75
C SER A 197 2.62 8.22 -13.06
N VAL A 198 3.23 8.08 -11.89
CA VAL A 198 3.18 6.84 -11.11
C VAL A 198 1.74 6.38 -10.82
N PRO A 199 0.79 7.26 -10.41
CA PRO A 199 -0.61 6.89 -10.23
C PRO A 199 -1.32 6.41 -11.50
N GLU A 200 -0.99 6.96 -12.69
CA GLU A 200 -1.61 6.51 -13.94
C GLU A 200 -1.13 5.11 -14.31
N ILE A 201 0.17 4.84 -14.18
CA ILE A 201 0.73 3.50 -14.42
C ILE A 201 0.12 2.51 -13.44
N LEU A 202 0.11 2.84 -12.14
CA LEU A 202 -0.47 1.99 -11.11
C LEU A 202 -1.94 1.65 -11.40
N TRP A 203 -2.71 2.65 -11.84
CA TRP A 203 -4.11 2.49 -12.19
C TRP A 203 -4.32 1.50 -13.36
N GLU A 204 -3.46 1.59 -14.38
CA GLU A 204 -3.48 0.67 -15.51
C GLU A 204 -3.09 -0.76 -15.11
N GLU A 205 -2.07 -0.92 -14.25
CA GLU A 205 -1.61 -2.24 -13.78
C GLU A 205 -2.63 -2.95 -12.88
N GLN A 206 -3.23 -2.25 -11.92
CA GLN A 206 -4.23 -2.89 -11.04
C GLN A 206 -5.55 -3.19 -11.78
N GLY A 207 -5.81 -2.45 -12.86
CA GLY A 207 -7.01 -2.59 -13.68
C GLY A 207 -8.29 -2.10 -12.99
N THR A 208 -9.34 -1.82 -13.75
CA THR A 208 -10.59 -1.23 -13.25
C THR A 208 -11.42 -2.12 -12.30
N GLY A 209 -11.05 -3.40 -12.14
CA GLY A 209 -11.75 -4.33 -11.25
C GLY A 209 -11.66 -3.94 -9.77
N TRP A 210 -10.70 -3.10 -9.37
CA TRP A 210 -10.51 -2.71 -7.97
C TRP A 210 -11.71 -1.91 -7.41
N TYR A 211 -12.46 -1.16 -8.23
CA TYR A 211 -13.65 -0.40 -7.80
C TYR A 211 -14.98 -1.10 -8.07
N ASP A 212 -15.01 -2.10 -8.95
CA ASP A 212 -16.24 -2.84 -9.29
C ASP A 212 -16.38 -4.10 -8.44
N ARG A 213 -17.27 -4.06 -7.45
CA ARG A 213 -17.53 -5.21 -6.54
C ARG A 213 -18.10 -6.43 -7.26
N ASN A 214 -18.63 -6.27 -8.47
CA ASN A 214 -19.15 -7.39 -9.24
C ASN A 214 -18.04 -8.17 -9.96
N ARG A 215 -16.80 -7.68 -9.94
CA ARG A 215 -15.63 -8.29 -10.57
C ARG A 215 -14.58 -8.73 -9.54
N ASP A 216 -15.03 -9.11 -8.34
CA ASP A 216 -14.16 -9.52 -7.23
C ASP A 216 -13.20 -10.67 -7.60
N ILE A 217 -13.61 -11.58 -8.48
CA ILE A 217 -12.76 -12.69 -8.97
C ILE A 217 -11.56 -12.16 -9.79
N GLU A 218 -11.77 -11.07 -10.52
CA GLU A 218 -10.75 -10.42 -11.36
C GLU A 218 -9.85 -9.48 -10.55
N ARG A 219 -10.20 -9.18 -9.29
CA ARG A 219 -9.35 -8.41 -8.38
C ARG A 219 -8.10 -9.20 -8.04
N PHE A 220 -6.96 -8.51 -8.07
CA PHE A 220 -5.64 -9.06 -7.76
C PHE A 220 -5.26 -10.23 -8.68
N PRO A 221 -4.87 -9.94 -9.94
CA PRO A 221 -4.44 -10.95 -10.89
C PRO A 221 -3.30 -11.82 -10.34
N VAL A 222 -3.41 -13.14 -10.53
CA VAL A 222 -2.47 -14.13 -9.95
C VAL A 222 -1.02 -13.91 -10.40
N HIS A 223 -0.80 -13.46 -11.64
CA HIS A 223 0.56 -13.28 -12.17
C HIS A 223 1.40 -12.30 -11.33
N PHE A 224 0.79 -11.26 -10.74
CA PHE A 224 1.50 -10.32 -9.88
C PHE A 224 2.05 -10.98 -8.60
N PHE A 225 1.41 -12.04 -8.10
CA PHE A 225 1.93 -12.79 -6.95
C PHE A 225 3.20 -13.55 -7.32
N THR A 226 3.21 -14.20 -8.48
CA THR A 226 4.39 -14.89 -9.02
C THR A 226 5.52 -13.91 -9.29
N GLU A 227 5.24 -12.82 -9.99
CA GLU A 227 6.24 -11.77 -10.27
C GLU A 227 6.80 -11.17 -8.98
N GLY A 228 5.93 -10.87 -8.02
CA GLY A 228 6.35 -10.36 -6.72
C GLY A 228 7.23 -11.34 -5.95
N ARG A 229 6.94 -12.65 -5.98
CA ARG A 229 7.83 -13.66 -5.38
C ARG A 229 9.23 -13.60 -5.97
N GLU A 230 9.35 -13.53 -7.29
CA GLU A 230 10.65 -13.43 -7.95
C GLU A 230 11.39 -12.13 -7.61
N VAL A 231 10.67 -11.03 -7.41
CA VAL A 231 11.24 -9.77 -6.91
C VAL A 231 11.78 -9.95 -5.49
N LEU A 232 10.98 -10.52 -4.58
CA LEU A 232 11.34 -10.65 -3.17
C LEU A 232 12.40 -11.72 -2.93
N ARG A 233 12.50 -12.75 -3.77
CA ARG A 233 13.55 -13.79 -3.70
C ARG A 233 14.97 -13.26 -3.92
N LYS A 234 15.11 -12.05 -4.49
CA LYS A 234 16.40 -11.34 -4.54
C LYS A 234 16.93 -11.02 -3.14
N TYR A 235 16.04 -10.88 -2.16
CA TYR A 235 16.35 -10.56 -0.76
C TYR A 235 16.36 -11.79 0.15
N ASN A 236 15.55 -12.78 -0.17
CA ASN A 236 15.44 -14.04 0.54
C ASN A 236 15.14 -15.18 -0.45
N PRO A 237 16.15 -15.91 -0.95
CA PRO A 237 15.97 -16.95 -1.96
C PRO A 237 15.03 -18.09 -1.55
N ASP A 238 14.90 -18.34 -0.25
CA ASP A 238 14.05 -19.40 0.31
C ASP A 238 12.58 -18.96 0.50
N LEU A 239 12.28 -17.69 0.22
CA LEU A 239 10.93 -17.14 0.33
C LEU A 239 10.01 -17.79 -0.71
N ASN A 240 8.89 -18.33 -0.25
CA ASN A 240 7.85 -18.86 -1.13
C ASN A 240 6.45 -18.49 -0.58
N PHE A 241 5.41 -18.93 -1.29
CA PHE A 241 4.05 -18.59 -0.92
C PHE A 241 3.66 -19.18 0.43
N ALA A 242 2.88 -18.43 1.19
CA ALA A 242 2.24 -18.90 2.39
C ALA A 242 0.95 -19.66 2.05
N VAL A 243 0.80 -20.87 2.59
CA VAL A 243 -0.42 -21.70 2.48
C VAL A 243 -0.89 -22.10 3.86
N ALA A 244 -2.21 -22.26 4.04
CA ALA A 244 -2.77 -22.66 5.33
C ALA A 244 -2.24 -24.06 5.69
N ASP A 245 -1.85 -24.22 6.96
CA ASP A 245 -1.50 -25.52 7.50
C ASP A 245 -2.79 -26.36 7.59
N LYS A 246 -2.89 -27.44 6.81
CA LYS A 246 -4.09 -28.29 6.73
C LYS A 246 -4.04 -29.50 7.69
N ASP A 247 -3.06 -29.52 8.60
CA ASP A 247 -2.84 -30.59 9.58
C ASP A 247 -3.72 -30.45 10.84
#